data_AF-A0A1F7Y0B3-F1
#
_entry.id   AF-A0A1F7Y0B3-F1
#
_cell.length_a   1.000
_cell.length_b   1.000
_cell.length_c   1.000
_cell.angle_alpha   90.00
_cell.angle_beta   90.00
_cell.angle_gamma   90.00
#
_symmetry.space_group_name_H-M   'P 1'
#
loop_
_entity.id
_entity.type
_entity.pdbx_description
1 polymer ?
#
loop_
_entity_poly.entity_id
_entity_poly.type
_entity_poly.pdbx_seq_one_letter_code
_entity_poly.pdbx_strand_id
1 'polypeptide(L)'
;MTENNIAISSLAMDLKRVAVGYYGGSRKTAKRFSLEVLERRTEIKEESVKPYLRKFLKKLPEMLSNKDESKIAEDALMYSTILQNYALHNQ
;
A
#
# COMPACT_ATOMS: atom_id res chain seq x y z
N MET A 1 4.62 -13.93 -13.34
CA MET A 1 4.25 -13.08 -12.18
C MET A 1 3.70 -14.02 -11.10
N THR A 2 4.25 -14.03 -9.89
CA THR A 2 3.75 -14.88 -8.79
C THR A 2 2.45 -14.32 -8.21
N GLU A 3 1.69 -15.12 -7.47
CA GLU A 3 0.50 -14.66 -6.73
C GLU A 3 0.83 -13.45 -5.83
N ASN A 4 1.95 -13.52 -5.10
CA ASN A 4 2.44 -12.41 -4.28
C ASN A 4 2.75 -11.15 -5.12
N ASN A 5 3.35 -11.28 -6.30
CA ASN A 5 3.65 -10.11 -7.13
C ASN A 5 2.37 -9.43 -7.64
N ILE A 6 1.32 -10.21 -7.92
CA ILE A 6 0.01 -9.67 -8.28
C ILE A 6 -0.59 -8.94 -7.08
N ALA A 7 -0.64 -9.59 -5.91
CA ALA A 7 -1.17 -8.99 -4.68
C ALA A 7 -0.42 -7.71 -4.27
N ILE A 8 0.91 -7.69 -4.39
CA ILE A 8 1.75 -6.52 -4.10
C ILE A 8 1.53 -5.40 -5.12
N SER A 9 1.43 -5.72 -6.42
CA SER A 9 1.12 -4.72 -7.46
C SER A 9 -0.26 -4.10 -7.24
N SER A 10 -1.23 -4.95 -6.93
CA SER A 10 -2.59 -4.58 -6.54
C SER A 10 -2.60 -3.63 -5.34
N LEU A 11 -1.90 -4.00 -4.26
CA LEU A 11 -1.78 -3.18 -3.05
C LEU A 11 -1.09 -1.84 -3.34
N ALA A 12 -0.03 -1.85 -4.16
CA ALA A 12 0.66 -0.63 -4.59
C ALA A 12 -0.28 0.34 -5.33
N MET A 13 -1.12 -0.18 -6.24
CA MET A 13 -2.09 0.65 -6.95
C MET A 13 -3.13 1.25 -6.02
N ASP A 14 -3.61 0.52 -5.01
CA ASP A 14 -4.58 1.07 -4.06
C ASP A 14 -3.97 2.14 -3.16
N LEU A 15 -2.74 1.95 -2.69
CA LEU A 15 -2.01 3.00 -1.98
C LEU A 15 -1.85 4.28 -2.83
N LYS A 16 -1.57 4.13 -4.13
CA LYS A 16 -1.54 5.28 -5.03
C LYS A 16 -2.90 5.97 -5.11
N ARG A 17 -4.00 5.23 -5.10
CA ARG A 17 -5.37 5.78 -5.06
C ARG A 17 -5.70 6.44 -3.73
N VAL A 18 -5.18 5.92 -2.61
CA VAL A 18 -5.26 6.59 -1.29
C VAL A 18 -4.59 7.95 -1.37
N ALA A 19 -3.35 8.01 -1.86
CA ALA A 19 -2.59 9.24 -2.00
C ALA A 19 -3.32 10.27 -2.88
N VAL A 20 -3.70 9.88 -4.11
CA VAL A 20 -4.45 10.74 -5.03
C VAL A 20 -5.78 11.19 -4.43
N GLY A 21 -6.48 10.31 -3.71
CA GLY A 21 -7.73 10.62 -3.03
C GLY A 21 -7.56 11.72 -1.98
N TYR A 22 -6.54 11.63 -1.12
CA TYR A 22 -6.29 12.66 -0.11
C TYR A 22 -5.78 13.96 -0.73
N TYR A 23 -4.82 13.92 -1.67
CA TYR A 23 -4.35 15.14 -2.35
C TYR A 23 -5.47 15.86 -3.13
N GLY A 24 -6.37 15.11 -3.74
CA GLY A 24 -7.52 15.65 -4.47
C GLY A 24 -8.73 16.00 -3.59
N GLY A 25 -8.62 15.89 -2.26
CA GLY A 25 -9.71 16.19 -1.31
C GLY A 25 -10.85 15.15 -1.28
N SER A 26 -10.73 14.04 -2.01
CA SER A 26 -11.71 12.96 -2.07
C SER A 26 -11.55 11.97 -0.90
N ARG A 27 -11.84 12.43 0.32
CA ARG A 27 -11.66 11.65 1.57
C ARG A 27 -12.41 10.32 1.57
N LYS A 28 -13.63 10.28 1.04
CA LYS A 28 -14.44 9.04 0.97
C LYS A 28 -13.74 7.98 0.11
N THR A 29 -13.20 8.39 -1.02
CA THR A 29 -12.44 7.52 -1.93
C THR A 29 -11.16 7.03 -1.28
N ALA A 30 -10.40 7.95 -0.66
CA ALA A 30 -9.15 7.60 0.02
C ALA A 30 -9.38 6.59 1.17
N LYS A 31 -10.43 6.79 1.98
CA LYS A 31 -10.80 5.85 3.05
C LYS A 31 -11.22 4.48 2.51
N ARG A 32 -11.99 4.44 1.42
CA ARG A 32 -12.35 3.16 0.78
C ARG A 32 -11.10 2.39 0.36
N PHE A 33 -10.20 3.01 -0.40
CA PHE A 33 -8.97 2.34 -0.83
C PHE A 33 -8.03 2.01 0.34
N SER A 34 -8.09 2.75 1.45
CA SER A 34 -7.34 2.38 2.66
C SER A 34 -7.81 1.03 3.23
N LEU A 35 -9.12 0.74 3.18
CA LEU A 35 -9.65 -0.57 3.58
C LEU A 35 -9.21 -1.67 2.62
N GLU A 36 -9.30 -1.42 1.31
CA GLU A 36 -8.86 -2.37 0.27
C GLU A 36 -7.37 -2.71 0.42
N VAL A 37 -6.52 -1.74 0.79
CA VAL A 37 -5.10 -1.97 1.10
C VAL A 37 -4.93 -2.94 2.27
N LEU A 38 -5.73 -2.80 3.33
CA LEU A 38 -5.66 -3.67 4.49
C LEU A 38 -6.15 -5.08 4.18
N GLU A 39 -7.18 -5.22 3.36
CA GLU A 39 -7.68 -6.52 2.88
C GLU A 39 -6.62 -7.21 2.00
N ARG A 40 -6.09 -6.52 0.99
CA ARG A 40 -5.04 -7.07 0.10
C ARG A 40 -3.76 -7.44 0.81
N ARG A 41 -3.44 -6.76 1.91
CA ARG A 41 -2.29 -7.14 2.74
C ARG A 41 -2.40 -8.59 3.21
N THR A 42 -3.61 -9.06 3.52
CA THR A 42 -3.85 -10.43 4.02
C THR A 42 -3.64 -11.50 2.95
N GLU A 43 -3.71 -11.14 1.66
CA GLU A 43 -3.45 -12.05 0.54
C GLU A 43 -1.96 -12.33 0.33
N ILE A 44 -1.07 -11.50 0.91
CA ILE A 44 0.37 -11.60 0.71
C ILE A 44 0.96 -12.59 1.73
N LYS A 45 1.60 -13.65 1.23
CA LYS A 45 2.40 -14.57 2.06
C LYS A 45 3.67 -13.85 2.52
N GLU A 46 3.66 -13.25 3.71
CA GLU A 46 4.79 -12.41 4.21
C GLU A 46 6.12 -13.18 4.27
N GLU A 47 6.08 -14.51 4.47
CA GLU A 47 7.27 -15.38 4.53
C GLU A 47 8.06 -15.43 3.23
N SER A 48 7.39 -15.25 2.09
CA SER A 48 7.98 -15.32 0.76
C SER A 48 8.33 -13.95 0.18
N VAL A 49 8.19 -12.87 0.96
CA VAL A 49 8.70 -11.54 0.57
C VAL A 49 10.01 -11.19 1.28
N LYS A 50 10.82 -10.33 0.66
CA LYS A 50 12.10 -9.87 1.24
C LYS A 50 11.88 -9.20 2.62
N PRO A 51 12.79 -9.36 3.59
CA PRO A 51 12.62 -8.84 4.95
C PRO A 51 12.31 -7.34 5.04
N TYR A 52 12.90 -6.52 4.15
CA TYR A 52 12.62 -5.09 4.13
C TYR A 52 11.16 -4.81 3.76
N LEU A 53 10.57 -5.55 2.82
CA LEU A 53 9.19 -5.33 2.38
C LEU A 53 8.19 -5.69 3.49
N ARG A 54 8.49 -6.72 4.28
CA ARG A 54 7.68 -7.08 5.47
C ARG A 54 7.54 -5.91 6.44
N LYS A 55 8.59 -5.10 6.60
CA LYS A 55 8.55 -3.91 7.47
C LYS A 55 7.52 -2.89 6.98
N PHE A 56 7.43 -2.67 5.66
CA PHE A 56 6.43 -1.78 5.06
C PHE A 56 5.02 -2.36 5.22
N LEU A 57 4.82 -3.64 4.89
CA LEU A 57 3.52 -4.31 5.01
C LEU A 57 2.97 -4.25 6.45
N LYS A 58 3.81 -4.52 7.45
CA LYS A 58 3.41 -4.48 8.87
C LYS A 58 3.03 -3.09 9.38
N LYS A 59 3.60 -2.03 8.79
CA LYS A 59 3.32 -0.64 9.17
C LYS A 59 2.06 -0.06 8.52
N LEU A 60 1.48 -0.73 7.53
CA LEU A 60 0.30 -0.22 6.80
C LEU A 60 -0.88 0.16 7.71
N PRO A 61 -1.30 -0.65 8.71
CA PRO A 61 -2.43 -0.28 9.57
C PRO A 61 -2.18 0.97 10.40
N GLU A 62 -0.98 1.11 10.96
CA GLU A 62 -0.58 2.29 11.73
C GLU A 62 -0.50 3.53 10.83
N MET A 63 0.12 3.39 9.65
CA MET A 63 0.25 4.48 8.68
C MET A 63 -1.12 5.00 8.22
N LEU A 64 -2.04 4.10 7.87
CA LEU A 64 -3.37 4.46 7.35
C LEU A 64 -4.33 4.99 8.43
N SER A 65 -4.02 4.78 9.72
CA SER A 65 -4.81 5.28 10.85
C SER A 65 -4.29 6.61 11.42
N ASN A 66 -3.32 7.23 10.76
CA ASN A 66 -2.81 8.54 11.18
C ASN A 66 -3.92 9.61 11.14
N LYS A 67 -3.86 10.56 12.08
CA LYS A 67 -4.82 11.68 12.14
C LYS A 67 -4.57 12.73 11.07
N ASP A 68 -3.32 12.82 10.59
CA ASP A 68 -2.91 13.75 9.56
C ASP A 68 -3.10 13.12 8.17
N GLU A 69 -4.16 13.54 7.47
CA GLU A 69 -4.49 13.08 6.12
C GLU A 69 -3.39 13.41 5.09
N SER A 70 -2.69 14.54 5.25
CA SER A 70 -1.57 14.90 4.37
C SER A 70 -0.41 13.93 4.57
N LYS A 71 -0.12 13.57 5.82
CA LYS A 71 0.89 12.55 6.11
C LYS A 71 0.51 11.18 5.54
N ILE A 72 -0.75 10.77 5.65
CA ILE A 72 -1.22 9.51 5.01
C ILE A 72 -0.99 9.56 3.51
N ALA A 73 -1.28 10.69 2.85
CA ALA A 73 -1.10 10.82 1.40
C ALA A 73 0.35 10.63 0.97
N GLU A 74 1.29 11.30 1.65
CA GLU A 74 2.74 11.20 1.39
C GLU A 74 3.26 9.78 1.64
N ASP A 75 2.93 9.20 2.81
CA ASP A 75 3.39 7.86 3.17
C ASP A 75 2.79 6.80 2.23
N ALA A 76 1.51 6.93 1.84
CA ALA A 76 0.88 6.04 0.88
C ALA A 76 1.53 6.14 -0.50
N LEU A 77 1.89 7.34 -0.96
CA LEU A 77 2.59 7.52 -2.24
C LEU A 77 3.98 6.87 -2.20
N MET A 78 4.74 7.10 -1.12
CA MET A 78 6.04 6.47 -0.93
C MET A 78 5.94 4.95 -0.91
N TYR A 79 5.02 4.39 -0.13
CA TYR A 79 4.84 2.94 -0.02
C TYR A 79 4.37 2.34 -1.34
N SER A 80 3.48 3.03 -2.08
CA SER A 80 3.06 2.59 -3.42
C SER A 80 4.23 2.41 -4.36
N THR A 81 5.17 3.36 -4.35
CA THR A 81 6.37 3.32 -5.20
C THR A 81 7.28 2.16 -4.82
N ILE A 82 7.52 1.96 -3.51
CA ILE A 82 8.37 0.87 -3.01
C ILE A 82 7.79 -0.50 -3.38
N LEU A 83 6.49 -0.69 -3.19
CA LEU A 83 5.79 -1.94 -3.47
C LEU A 83 5.69 -2.21 -4.97
N GLN A 84 5.41 -1.19 -5.77
CA GLN A 84 5.38 -1.30 -7.22
C GLN A 84 6.75 -1.71 -7.78
N ASN A 85 7.82 -1.07 -7.31
CA ASN A 85 9.18 -1.38 -7.72
C ASN A 85 9.58 -2.80 -7.31
N TYR A 86 9.20 -3.23 -6.10
CA TYR A 86 9.39 -4.61 -5.68
C TYR A 86 8.70 -5.58 -6.64
N ALA A 87 7.43 -5.37 -6.96
CA ALA A 87 6.69 -6.30 -7.81
C ALA A 87 7.23 -6.39 -9.25
N LEU A 88 7.78 -5.29 -9.78
CA LEU A 88 8.33 -5.23 -11.14
C LEU A 88 9.72 -5.86 -11.26
N HIS A 89 10.59 -5.67 -10.26
CA HIS A 89 12.01 -5.99 -10.38
C HIS A 89 12.47 -7.17 -9.53
N ASN A 90 11.60 -7.74 -8.70
CA ASN A 90 11.95 -8.85 -7.82
C ASN A 90 11.57 -10.21 -8.44
N GLN A 91 12.09 -10.47 -9.65
CA GLN A 91 12.07 -11.78 -10.31
C GLN A 91 13.32 -12.58 -9.97
#